data_AF-A0A950WGZ8-F1
#
_entry.id   AF-A0A950WGZ8-F1
#
_cell.length_a   1.000
_cell.length_b   1.000
_cell.length_c   1.000
_cell.angle_alpha   90.00
_cell.angle_beta   90.00
_cell.angle_gamma   90.00
#
_symmetry.space_group_name_H-M   'P 1'
#
loop_
_entity.id
_entity.type
_entity.pdbx_description
1 polymer ?
#
loop_
_entity_poly.entity_id
_entity_poly.type
_entity_poly.pdbx_seq_one_letter_code
_entity_poly.pdbx_strand_id
1 'polypeptide(L)'
;MSGYTYSLQRPSHRFSLGAAFSLLVILSTILVACGGSTTSSSSGGAGTGNKKLTLAFLRPGPDPYYQDGQRAVVMAGQQQGITVQTYFSNNSQSQELANVQDAISKHVDGIEMYAVSLSAESADVAAANAAHIPIFLLY
;
A
#
# COMPACT_ATOMS: atom_id res chain seq x y z
N MET A 1 -41.64 27.55 25.34
CA MET A 1 -41.82 27.23 23.92
C MET A 1 -40.93 26.04 23.61
N SER A 2 -41.53 24.96 23.09
CA SER A 2 -40.98 23.75 22.42
C SER A 2 -39.46 23.55 22.45
N GLY A 3 -38.86 22.47 22.97
CA GLY A 3 -39.33 21.09 23.11
C GLY A 3 -39.44 20.41 21.76
N TYR A 4 -38.49 19.55 21.37
CA TYR A 4 -38.65 18.30 20.60
C TYR A 4 -37.28 17.64 20.33
N THR A 5 -36.84 16.79 21.26
CA THR A 5 -35.82 15.75 21.02
C THR A 5 -36.50 14.52 20.43
N TYR A 6 -36.17 14.14 19.19
CA TYR A 6 -36.69 12.92 18.56
C TYR A 6 -35.73 11.75 18.76
N SER A 7 -36.01 10.92 19.78
CA SER A 7 -35.49 9.57 19.92
C SER A 7 -36.39 8.61 19.14
N LEU A 8 -36.00 8.20 17.93
CA LEU A 8 -36.70 7.18 17.16
C LEU A 8 -36.09 5.80 17.41
N GLN A 9 -36.76 5.15 18.37
CA GLN A 9 -36.78 3.74 18.69
C GLN A 9 -36.95 2.86 17.44
N ARG A 10 -36.04 1.91 17.22
CA ARG A 10 -36.15 0.92 16.12
C ARG A 10 -37.24 -0.11 16.45
N PRO A 11 -38.20 -0.37 15.55
CA PRO A 11 -39.26 -1.33 15.79
C PRO A 11 -38.77 -2.77 15.63
N SER A 12 -39.15 -3.60 16.59
CA SER A 12 -38.93 -5.03 16.67
C SER A 12 -40.21 -5.78 16.28
N HIS A 13 -40.17 -6.47 15.13
CA HIS A 13 -41.15 -7.49 14.72
C HIS A 13 -40.32 -8.72 14.28
N ARG A 14 -40.14 -9.77 15.08
CA ARG A 14 -41.05 -10.89 15.40
C ARG A 14 -41.60 -11.61 14.16
N PHE A 15 -40.90 -12.67 13.76
CA PHE A 15 -41.38 -13.82 12.96
C PHE A 15 -40.71 -15.06 13.57
N SER A 16 -41.32 -15.77 14.54
CA SER A 16 -42.30 -16.86 14.41
C SER A 16 -41.77 -18.01 13.54
N LEU A 17 -41.13 -19.03 14.11
CA LEU A 17 -41.68 -20.30 14.63
C LEU A 17 -41.67 -21.43 13.57
N GLY A 18 -41.00 -22.56 13.87
CA GLY A 18 -41.09 -23.83 13.13
C GLY A 18 -39.79 -24.21 12.41
N ALA A 19 -38.79 -24.84 13.00
CA ALA A 19 -38.78 -26.24 13.44
C ALA A 19 -39.33 -27.23 12.39
N ALA A 20 -38.67 -27.39 11.23
CA ALA A 20 -39.01 -28.49 10.31
C ALA A 20 -37.99 -28.90 9.23
N PHE A 21 -36.82 -28.26 9.05
CA PHE A 21 -35.93 -28.63 7.93
C PHE A 21 -34.47 -28.86 8.35
N SER A 22 -34.32 -29.61 9.44
CA SER A 22 -33.04 -30.21 9.87
C SER A 22 -32.87 -31.61 9.24
N LEU A 23 -32.90 -31.72 7.91
CA LEU A 23 -32.58 -32.96 7.20
C LEU A 23 -32.36 -32.73 5.69
N LEU A 24 -31.54 -31.76 5.28
CA LEU A 24 -31.14 -31.63 3.87
C LEU A 24 -29.84 -30.83 3.70
N VAL A 25 -28.82 -31.16 4.51
CA VAL A 25 -27.57 -30.38 4.64
C VAL A 25 -26.37 -31.00 3.86
N ILE A 26 -26.53 -32.11 3.13
CA ILE A 26 -25.35 -32.92 2.69
C ILE A 26 -25.23 -33.12 1.16
N LEU A 27 -25.84 -32.31 0.28
CA LEU A 27 -25.74 -32.59 -1.18
C LEU A 27 -25.68 -31.37 -2.12
N SER A 28 -25.07 -30.24 -1.74
CA SER A 28 -25.00 -29.07 -2.65
C SER A 28 -23.66 -28.33 -2.71
N THR A 29 -22.54 -28.96 -2.39
CA THR A 29 -21.20 -28.34 -2.51
C THR A 29 -20.56 -28.48 -3.89
N ILE A 30 -21.33 -28.34 -4.98
CA ILE A 30 -20.75 -28.30 -6.33
C ILE A 30 -21.51 -27.26 -7.15
N LEU A 31 -20.79 -26.26 -7.68
CA LEU A 31 -21.20 -25.19 -8.60
C LEU A 31 -21.82 -23.92 -7.97
N VAL A 32 -20.99 -23.09 -7.33
CA VAL A 32 -21.04 -21.62 -7.53
C VAL A 32 -19.62 -21.15 -7.82
N ALA A 33 -19.25 -21.29 -9.09
CA ALA A 33 -18.21 -20.51 -9.73
C ALA A 33 -18.91 -19.50 -10.64
N CYS A 34 -18.41 -18.26 -10.63
CA CYS A 34 -18.79 -17.13 -11.48
C CYS A 34 -20.02 -16.31 -11.05
N GLY A 35 -19.76 -15.14 -10.44
CA GLY A 35 -20.69 -14.00 -10.45
C GLY A 35 -20.78 -13.20 -9.15
N GLY A 36 -20.08 -12.06 -9.08
CA GLY A 36 -20.53 -10.90 -8.28
C GLY A 36 -19.65 -10.44 -7.12
N SER A 37 -18.87 -9.38 -7.39
CA SER A 37 -18.69 -8.21 -6.51
C SER A 37 -18.21 -8.42 -5.08
N THR A 38 -16.99 -8.93 -4.89
CA THR A 38 -16.26 -8.74 -3.62
C THR A 38 -15.77 -7.29 -3.53
N THR A 39 -16.29 -6.57 -2.53
CA THR A 39 -15.69 -5.33 -2.02
C THR A 39 -14.29 -5.67 -1.53
N SER A 40 -13.27 -5.28 -2.29
CA SER A 40 -11.87 -5.41 -1.91
C SER A 40 -11.54 -4.37 -0.83
N SER A 41 -11.80 -4.71 0.43
CA SER A 41 -11.11 -4.07 1.55
C SER A 41 -9.67 -4.58 1.54
N SER A 42 -8.75 -3.79 0.98
CA SER A 42 -7.32 -4.05 0.99
C SER A 42 -6.75 -3.85 2.40
N SER A 43 -6.97 -4.79 3.30
CA SER A 43 -6.15 -4.95 4.49
C SER A 43 -5.01 -5.92 4.15
N GLY A 44 -3.99 -5.41 3.46
CA GLY A 44 -2.71 -6.07 3.26
C GLY A 44 -1.95 -6.12 4.59
N GLY A 45 -2.41 -6.96 5.51
CA GLY A 45 -1.70 -7.28 6.74
C GLY A 45 -0.60 -8.29 6.42
N ALA A 46 0.58 -7.79 6.06
CA ALA A 46 1.80 -8.60 6.02
C ALA A 46 2.12 -9.08 7.44
N GLY A 47 2.41 -10.37 7.56
CA GLY A 47 2.56 -11.09 8.82
C GLY A 47 3.57 -10.47 9.80
N THR A 48 3.19 -10.54 11.07
CA THR A 48 3.94 -10.09 12.24
C THR A 48 5.23 -10.88 12.43
N GLY A 49 6.29 -10.46 11.76
CA GLY A 49 7.64 -10.49 12.29
C GLY A 49 8.10 -9.05 12.49
N ASN A 50 8.70 -8.72 13.63
CA ASN A 50 9.26 -7.39 13.94
C ASN A 50 10.48 -7.03 13.06
N LYS A 51 10.45 -7.33 11.76
CA LYS A 51 11.53 -6.95 10.85
C LYS A 51 11.49 -5.44 10.69
N LYS A 52 12.60 -4.78 11.03
CA LYS A 52 12.75 -3.36 10.81
C LYS A 52 12.86 -3.12 9.31
N LEU A 53 11.84 -2.52 8.71
CA LEU A 53 11.83 -2.23 7.28
C LEU A 53 12.82 -1.12 6.94
N THR A 54 13.39 -1.19 5.75
CA THR A 54 14.23 -0.14 5.17
C THR A 54 13.69 0.26 3.79
N LEU A 55 13.40 1.54 3.58
CA LEU A 55 12.97 2.08 2.29
C LEU A 55 14.06 2.97 1.69
N ALA A 56 14.18 2.98 0.36
CA ALA A 56 14.95 4.00 -0.35
C ALA A 56 14.01 5.09 -0.87
N PHE A 57 14.41 6.35 -0.70
CA PHE A 57 13.73 7.50 -1.29
C PHE A 57 14.70 8.25 -2.21
N LEU A 58 14.36 8.37 -3.50
CA LEU A 58 15.20 9.06 -4.48
C LEU A 58 14.53 10.34 -4.98
N ARG A 59 15.34 11.40 -5.12
CA ARG A 59 14.91 12.66 -5.75
C ARG A 59 15.85 13.09 -6.88
N PRO A 60 15.33 13.70 -7.95
CA PRO A 60 16.12 14.11 -9.09
C PRO A 60 16.90 15.39 -8.77
N GLY A 61 16.20 16.41 -8.26
CA GLY A 61 16.67 17.79 -8.13
C GLY A 61 16.73 18.31 -6.70
N PRO A 62 17.35 19.48 -6.50
CA PRO A 62 17.34 20.19 -5.23
C PRO A 62 16.05 20.96 -4.96
N ASP A 63 15.08 20.92 -5.88
CA ASP A 63 13.85 21.72 -5.78
C ASP A 63 13.07 21.43 -4.48
N PRO A 64 12.49 22.47 -3.86
CA PRO A 64 11.75 22.32 -2.60
C PRO A 64 10.66 21.24 -2.64
N TYR A 65 9.98 21.10 -3.77
CA TYR A 65 8.96 20.06 -3.99
C TYR A 65 9.47 18.65 -3.62
N TYR A 66 10.62 18.26 -4.16
CA TYR A 66 11.21 16.94 -3.89
C TYR A 66 11.77 16.83 -2.47
N GLN A 67 12.31 17.93 -1.94
CA GLN A 67 12.83 17.96 -0.57
C GLN A 67 11.74 17.83 0.48
N ASP A 68 10.58 18.45 0.25
CA ASP A 68 9.41 18.33 1.12
C ASP A 68 8.85 16.90 1.09
N GLY A 69 8.77 16.28 -0.10
CA GLY A 69 8.43 14.86 -0.22
C GLY A 69 9.40 13.95 0.54
N GLN A 70 10.71 14.14 0.36
CA GLN A 70 11.73 13.38 1.09
C GLN A 70 11.57 13.56 2.61
N ARG A 71 11.34 14.79 3.09
CA ARG A 71 11.15 15.08 4.51
C ARG A 71 9.91 14.38 5.05
N ALA A 72 8.81 14.40 4.31
CA ALA A 72 7.57 13.74 4.69
C ALA A 72 7.76 12.23 4.85
N VAL A 73 8.42 11.57 3.90
CA VAL A 73 8.69 10.12 3.96
C VAL A 73 9.62 9.77 5.12
N VAL A 74 10.68 10.56 5.36
CA VAL A 74 11.56 10.35 6.52
C VAL A 74 10.79 10.46 7.83
N MET A 75 9.95 11.49 7.97
CA MET A 75 9.12 11.68 9.18
C MET A 75 8.12 10.54 9.37
N ALA A 76 7.43 10.13 8.30
CA ALA A 76 6.49 9.00 8.35
C ALA A 76 7.20 7.69 8.69
N GLY A 77 8.38 7.44 8.10
CA GLY A 77 9.19 6.27 8.37
C GLY A 77 9.60 6.19 9.84
N GLN A 78 10.08 7.30 10.42
CA GLN A 78 10.42 7.37 11.84
C GLN A 78 9.23 7.03 12.76
N GLN A 79 8.04 7.53 12.44
CA GLN A 79 6.81 7.24 13.20
C GLN A 79 6.41 5.75 13.12
N GLN A 80 6.75 5.07 12.04
CA GLN A 80 6.43 3.66 11.79
C GLN A 80 7.58 2.69 12.11
N GLY A 81 8.71 3.19 12.64
CA GLY A 81 9.90 2.38 12.91
C GLY A 81 10.65 1.91 11.66
N ILE A 82 10.40 2.54 10.51
CA ILE A 82 11.03 2.25 9.22
C ILE A 82 12.27 3.13 9.05
N THR A 83 13.37 2.56 8.57
CA THR A 83 14.57 3.31 8.19
C THR A 83 14.40 3.82 6.76
N VAL A 84 14.61 5.12 6.51
CA VAL A 84 14.56 5.68 5.15
C VAL A 84 15.97 6.09 4.73
N GLN A 85 16.46 5.51 3.63
CA GLN A 85 17.71 5.89 2.97
C GLN A 85 17.40 6.87 1.84
N THR A 86 17.98 8.08 1.90
CA THR A 86 17.67 9.12 0.92
C THR A 86 18.81 9.28 -0.09
N TYR A 87 18.44 9.45 -1.36
CA TYR A 87 19.37 9.61 -2.47
C TYR A 87 19.07 10.88 -3.26
N PHE A 88 20.11 11.48 -3.81
CA PHE A 88 20.02 12.65 -4.68
C PHE A 88 20.70 12.33 -6.01
N SER A 89 19.92 12.36 -7.09
CA SER A 89 20.39 11.99 -8.44
C SER A 89 21.01 13.16 -9.20
N ASN A 90 20.93 14.39 -8.67
CA ASN A 90 21.49 15.60 -9.28
C ASN A 90 21.11 15.78 -10.76
N ASN A 91 19.85 15.51 -11.09
CA ASN A 91 19.27 15.53 -12.44
C ASN A 91 20.00 14.62 -13.46
N SER A 92 20.76 13.63 -12.98
CA SER A 92 21.50 12.69 -13.80
C SER A 92 20.81 11.33 -13.81
N GLN A 93 20.39 10.89 -15.00
CA GLN A 93 19.76 9.57 -15.21
C GLN A 93 20.73 8.42 -14.85
N SER A 94 22.03 8.58 -15.12
CA SER A 94 23.01 7.55 -14.79
C SER A 94 23.25 7.46 -13.28
N GLN A 95 23.22 8.60 -12.58
CA GLN A 95 23.33 8.63 -11.13
C GLN A 95 22.06 8.08 -10.47
N GLU A 96 20.88 8.37 -11.02
CA GLU A 96 19.61 7.79 -10.58
C GLU A 96 19.65 6.26 -10.63
N LEU A 97 19.99 5.69 -11.79
CA LEU A 97 20.09 4.23 -11.93
C LEU A 97 21.15 3.63 -10.99
N ALA A 98 22.28 4.32 -10.80
CA ALA A 98 23.30 3.88 -9.84
C ALA A 98 22.79 3.91 -8.38
N ASN A 99 22.00 4.93 -8.02
CA ASN A 99 21.37 5.03 -6.71
C ASN A 99 20.33 3.90 -6.50
N VAL A 100 19.54 3.57 -7.53
CA VAL A 100 18.61 2.42 -7.50
C VAL A 100 19.36 1.12 -7.30
N GLN A 101 20.46 0.90 -8.03
CA GLN A 101 21.31 -0.28 -7.89
C GLN A 101 21.97 -0.38 -6.52
N ASP A 102 22.40 0.73 -5.93
CA ASP A 102 22.92 0.79 -4.58
C ASP A 102 21.84 0.44 -3.54
N ALA A 103 20.64 1.00 -3.68
CA ALA A 103 19.50 0.66 -2.83
C ALA A 103 19.16 -0.85 -2.89
N ILE A 104 19.10 -1.42 -4.11
CA ILE A 104 18.90 -2.85 -4.34
C ILE A 104 20.00 -3.67 -3.65
N SER A 105 21.27 -3.28 -3.83
CA SER A 105 22.43 -3.96 -3.24
C SER A 105 22.43 -3.92 -1.72
N LYS A 106 21.82 -2.89 -1.13
CA LYS A 106 21.60 -2.75 0.31
C LYS A 106 20.35 -3.47 0.83
N HIS A 107 19.68 -4.23 -0.04
CA HIS A 107 18.49 -5.02 0.30
C HIS A 107 17.38 -4.19 0.96
N VAL A 108 17.09 -3.00 0.41
CA VAL A 108 15.90 -2.25 0.83
C VAL A 108 14.64 -3.05 0.56
N ASP A 109 13.63 -2.85 1.39
CA ASP A 109 12.32 -3.50 1.29
C ASP A 109 11.41 -2.84 0.25
N GLY A 110 11.77 -1.64 -0.22
CA GLY A 110 11.02 -0.90 -1.23
C GLY A 110 11.73 0.38 -1.66
N ILE A 111 11.35 0.87 -2.83
CA ILE A 111 11.86 2.10 -3.44
C ILE A 111 10.69 3.04 -3.70
N GLU A 112 10.83 4.29 -3.29
CA GLU A 112 9.92 5.38 -3.63
C GLU A 112 10.72 6.50 -4.30
N MET A 113 10.29 7.00 -5.45
CA MET A 113 11.10 7.97 -6.17
C MET A 113 10.34 8.91 -7.10
N TYR A 114 10.95 10.06 -7.32
CA TYR A 114 10.71 10.91 -8.49
C TYR A 114 11.79 10.61 -9.53
N ALA A 115 11.40 10.22 -10.74
CA ALA A 115 12.36 9.92 -11.81
C ALA A 115 12.87 11.20 -12.49
N VAL A 116 14.11 11.18 -12.97
CA VAL A 116 14.70 12.27 -13.78
C VAL A 116 14.02 12.37 -15.16
N SER A 117 13.60 11.25 -15.72
CA SER A 117 12.93 11.17 -17.02
C SER A 117 12.18 9.84 -17.19
N LEU A 118 11.31 9.74 -18.20
CA LEU A 118 10.61 8.49 -18.53
C LEU A 118 11.56 7.34 -18.93
N SER A 119 12.72 7.67 -19.54
CA SER A 119 13.72 6.66 -19.90
C SER A 119 14.45 6.12 -18.67
N ALA A 120 14.77 6.99 -17.71
CA ALA A 120 15.36 6.58 -16.43
C ALA A 120 14.36 5.74 -15.62
N GLU A 121 13.11 6.21 -15.52
CA GLU A 121 12.01 5.47 -14.90
C GLU A 121 11.89 4.03 -15.41
N SER A 122 11.92 3.86 -16.74
CA SER A 122 11.85 2.53 -17.35
C SER A 122 13.02 1.63 -16.95
N ALA A 123 14.23 2.18 -16.84
CA ALA A 123 15.43 1.44 -16.42
C ALA A 123 15.39 1.10 -14.92
N ASP A 124 14.93 2.03 -14.09
CA ASP A 124 14.82 1.86 -12.64
C ASP A 124 13.77 0.80 -12.28
N VAL A 125 12.60 0.86 -12.90
CA VAL A 125 11.53 -0.13 -12.75
C VAL A 125 12.02 -1.51 -13.19
N ALA A 126 12.75 -1.59 -14.31
CA ALA A 126 13.32 -2.87 -14.76
C ALA A 126 14.31 -3.44 -13.74
N ALA A 127 15.21 -2.61 -13.19
CA ALA A 127 16.17 -3.02 -12.17
C ALA A 127 15.50 -3.48 -10.86
N ALA A 128 14.53 -2.72 -10.36
CA ALA A 128 13.79 -3.05 -9.14
C ALA A 128 12.98 -4.35 -9.30
N ASN A 129 12.29 -4.52 -10.43
CA ASN A 129 11.52 -5.73 -10.73
C ASN A 129 12.43 -6.97 -10.84
N ALA A 130 13.58 -6.86 -11.49
CA ALA A 130 14.56 -7.94 -11.58
C ALA A 130 15.09 -8.37 -10.20
N ALA A 131 15.14 -7.43 -9.25
CA ALA A 131 15.53 -7.69 -7.86
C ALA A 131 14.35 -8.09 -6.95
N HIS A 132 13.13 -8.15 -7.47
CA HIS A 132 11.89 -8.37 -6.71
C HIS A 132 11.66 -7.35 -5.58
N ILE A 133 12.09 -6.10 -5.79
CA ILE A 133 11.87 -5.00 -4.85
C ILE A 133 10.72 -4.13 -5.38
N PRO A 134 9.65 -3.88 -4.59
CA PRO A 134 8.55 -3.01 -5.02
C PRO A 134 9.03 -1.56 -5.19
N ILE A 135 8.57 -0.92 -6.26
CA ILE A 135 8.91 0.46 -6.61
C ILE A 135 7.63 1.29 -6.80
N PHE A 136 7.59 2.48 -6.20
CA PHE A 136 6.51 3.47 -6.34
C PHE A 136 7.06 4.77 -6.92
N LEU A 137 6.35 5.31 -7.92
CA LEU A 137 6.75 6.52 -8.64
C LEU A 137 5.87 7.69 -8.24
N LEU A 138 6.53 8.83 -8.05
CA LEU A 138 5.93 10.12 -7.71
C LEU A 138 6.13 11.09 -8.87
N TYR A 139 5.14 11.96 -9.11
CA TYR A 139 5.11 12.94 -10.21
C TYR A 139 4.83 14.35 -9.69
#